data_AF-A0A956F2R6-F1
#
_entry.id   AF-A0A956F2R6-F1
#
_cell.length_a   1.000
_cell.length_b   1.000
_cell.length_c   1.000
_cell.angle_alpha   90.00
_cell.angle_beta   90.00
_cell.angle_gamma   90.00
#
_symmetry.space_group_name_H-M   'P 1'
#
loop_
_entity.id
_entity.type
_entity.pdbx_description
1 polymer ?
#
loop_
_entity_poly.entity_id
_entity_poly.type
_entity_poly.pdbx_seq_one_letter_code
_entity_poly.pdbx_strand_id
1 'polypeptide(L)'
;DFAIEGIRWAVRGSDRFPLDGEMAWDAAAAILYELLPRFEGTPEERTFWQEEAARLSVRAVELGAGPPWLVNNNADLLGRLGQQDRAIRYLEQRLYAASDEDERAELHVRIAALRGGVEAALIEAEARRIEEARVRAFPYLSTDEFIVVGERRYD
;
A
#
# COMPACT_ATOMS: atom_id res chain seq x y z
N ASP A 1 -25.27 6.38 11.50
CA ASP A 1 -25.77 5.69 10.29
C ASP A 1 -25.76 4.19 10.54
N PHE A 2 -26.87 3.50 10.28
CA PHE A 2 -27.05 2.08 10.61
C PHE A 2 -26.04 1.19 9.86
N ALA A 3 -25.71 1.55 8.62
CA ALA A 3 -24.74 0.83 7.81
C ALA A 3 -23.33 0.85 8.41
N ILE A 4 -22.87 2.02 8.87
CA ILE A 4 -21.54 2.16 9.51
C ILE A 4 -21.47 1.34 10.79
N GLU A 5 -22.52 1.35 11.61
CA GLU A 5 -22.52 0.59 12.85
C GLU A 5 -22.52 -0.93 12.59
N GLY A 6 -23.27 -1.40 11.60
CA GLY A 6 -23.21 -2.80 11.15
C GLY A 6 -21.80 -3.22 10.72
N ILE A 7 -21.11 -2.38 9.97
CA ILE A 7 -19.73 -2.63 9.53
C ILE A 7 -18.76 -2.61 10.71
N ARG A 8 -18.92 -1.71 11.68
CA ARG A 8 -18.14 -1.74 12.92
C ARG A 8 -18.33 -3.03 13.70
N TRP A 9 -19.52 -3.62 13.67
CA TRP A 9 -19.74 -4.94 14.26
C TRP A 9 -19.06 -6.06 13.46
N ALA A 10 -19.10 -6.02 12.13
CA ALA A 10 -18.37 -6.96 11.29
C ALA A 10 -16.86 -6.91 11.56
N VAL A 11 -16.26 -5.70 11.60
CA VAL A 11 -14.84 -5.51 11.94
C VAL A 11 -14.53 -6.05 13.34
N ARG A 12 -15.33 -5.69 14.36
CA ARG A 12 -15.14 -6.20 15.73
C ARG A 12 -15.27 -7.72 15.82
N GLY A 13 -16.21 -8.31 15.09
CA GLY A 13 -16.35 -9.77 14.98
C GLY A 13 -15.08 -10.38 14.38
N SER A 14 -14.63 -9.82 13.26
CA SER A 14 -13.40 -10.19 12.58
C SER A 14 -12.16 -10.14 13.49
N ASP A 15 -12.05 -9.12 14.34
CA ASP A 15 -10.95 -9.00 15.29
C ASP A 15 -11.08 -9.96 16.49
N ARG A 16 -12.31 -10.38 16.83
CA ARG A 16 -12.58 -11.36 17.90
C ARG A 16 -12.21 -12.78 17.48
N PHE A 17 -12.30 -13.11 16.20
CA PHE A 17 -11.91 -14.41 15.65
C PHE A 17 -10.85 -14.23 14.55
N PRO A 18 -9.60 -13.92 14.93
CA PRO A 18 -8.57 -13.50 13.98
C PRO A 18 -8.09 -14.60 13.02
N LEU A 19 -8.45 -15.86 13.27
CA LEU A 19 -8.12 -17.00 12.40
C LEU A 19 -9.26 -17.36 11.44
N ASP A 20 -10.38 -16.63 11.49
CA ASP A 20 -11.49 -16.80 10.56
C ASP A 20 -11.26 -15.92 9.33
N GLY A 21 -10.72 -16.54 8.27
CA GLY A 21 -10.42 -15.85 7.02
C GLY A 21 -11.66 -15.40 6.26
N GLU A 22 -12.75 -16.15 6.32
CA GLU A 22 -14.02 -15.79 5.66
C GLU A 22 -14.64 -14.58 6.34
N MET A 23 -14.63 -14.52 7.67
CA MET A 23 -15.09 -13.31 8.37
C MET A 23 -14.14 -12.11 8.16
N ALA A 24 -12.85 -12.35 7.94
CA ALA A 24 -11.94 -11.29 7.49
C ALA A 24 -12.35 -10.75 6.11
N TRP A 25 -12.66 -11.66 5.19
CA TRP A 25 -13.13 -11.31 3.86
C TRP A 25 -14.47 -10.57 3.89
N ASP A 26 -15.47 -11.09 4.59
CA ASP A 26 -16.80 -10.49 4.68
C ASP A 26 -16.74 -9.06 5.25
N ALA A 27 -15.95 -8.85 6.31
CA ALA A 27 -15.76 -7.53 6.89
C ALA A 27 -15.06 -6.57 5.91
N ALA A 28 -14.02 -7.04 5.20
CA ALA A 28 -13.34 -6.24 4.18
C ALA A 28 -14.28 -5.91 3.00
N ALA A 29 -15.05 -6.88 2.53
CA ALA A 29 -15.99 -6.74 1.43
C ALA A 29 -17.10 -5.74 1.77
N ALA A 30 -17.65 -5.81 3.00
CA ALA A 30 -18.62 -4.84 3.48
C ALA A 30 -18.06 -3.41 3.46
N ILE A 31 -16.80 -3.21 3.84
CA ILE A 31 -16.16 -1.90 3.74
C ILE A 31 -15.97 -1.49 2.26
N LEU A 32 -15.36 -2.34 1.44
CA LEU A 32 -14.95 -2.03 0.08
C LEU A 32 -16.13 -1.79 -0.87
N TYR A 33 -17.17 -2.60 -0.74
CA TYR A 33 -18.26 -2.66 -1.73
C TYR A 33 -19.57 -2.10 -1.21
N GLU A 34 -19.77 -1.99 0.10
CA GLU A 34 -21.01 -1.42 0.66
C GLU A 34 -20.80 -0.05 1.26
N LEU A 35 -19.70 0.19 1.98
CA LEU A 35 -19.46 1.48 2.64
C LEU A 35 -18.82 2.50 1.71
N LEU A 36 -17.60 2.22 1.26
CA LEU A 36 -16.76 3.19 0.55
C LEU A 36 -17.39 3.80 -0.71
N PRO A 37 -18.20 3.08 -1.52
CA PRO A 37 -18.83 3.65 -2.70
C PRO A 37 -19.82 4.78 -2.41
N ARG A 38 -20.41 4.79 -1.22
CA ARG A 38 -21.42 5.78 -0.78
C ARG A 38 -21.01 6.53 0.48
N PHE A 39 -19.72 6.52 0.81
CA PHE A 39 -19.20 7.13 2.03
C PHE A 39 -19.15 8.66 1.90
N GLU A 40 -19.87 9.38 2.75
CA GLU A 40 -19.98 10.85 2.74
C GLU A 40 -19.17 11.53 3.86
N GLY A 41 -18.37 10.76 4.63
CA GLY A 41 -17.53 11.29 5.71
C GLY A 41 -16.28 12.01 5.21
N THR A 42 -15.39 12.37 6.14
CA THR A 42 -14.18 13.13 5.80
C THR A 42 -13.16 12.28 5.01
N PRO A 43 -12.21 12.89 4.28
CA PRO A 43 -11.11 12.17 3.63
C PRO A 43 -10.29 11.31 4.60
N GLU A 44 -10.13 11.76 5.84
CA GLU A 44 -9.42 11.03 6.89
C GLU A 44 -10.19 9.78 7.31
N GLU A 45 -11.50 9.90 7.52
CA GLU A 45 -12.35 8.75 7.83
C GLU A 45 -12.41 7.76 6.67
N ARG A 46 -12.43 8.25 5.42
CA ARG A 46 -12.36 7.40 4.23
C ARG A 46 -11.06 6.61 4.18
N THR A 47 -9.93 7.28 4.45
CA THR A 47 -8.61 6.66 4.50
C THR A 47 -8.59 5.58 5.59
N PHE A 48 -9.11 5.87 6.78
CA PHE A 48 -9.24 4.89 7.85
C PHE A 48 -9.98 3.61 7.39
N TRP A 49 -11.13 3.76 6.74
CA TRP A 49 -11.87 2.60 6.23
C TRP A 49 -11.12 1.85 5.12
N GLN A 50 -10.41 2.55 4.25
CA GLN A 50 -9.58 1.90 3.23
C GLN A 50 -8.42 1.10 3.87
N GLU A 51 -7.81 1.61 4.92
CA GLU A 51 -6.76 0.92 5.67
C GLU A 51 -7.30 -0.32 6.41
N GLU A 52 -8.47 -0.21 7.03
CA GLU A 52 -9.14 -1.34 7.68
C GLU A 52 -9.53 -2.42 6.67
N ALA A 53 -10.06 -2.03 5.51
CA ALA A 53 -10.33 -2.95 4.43
C ALA A 53 -9.06 -3.67 3.97
N ALA A 54 -7.96 -2.95 3.75
CA ALA A 54 -6.69 -3.53 3.34
C ALA A 54 -6.12 -4.50 4.38
N ARG A 55 -6.22 -4.15 5.67
CA ARG A 55 -5.79 -5.01 6.78
C ARG A 55 -6.56 -6.34 6.78
N LEU A 56 -7.89 -6.26 6.67
CA LEU A 56 -8.77 -7.42 6.73
C LEU A 56 -8.66 -8.29 5.47
N SER A 57 -8.57 -7.68 4.29
CA SER A 57 -8.48 -8.41 3.02
C SER A 57 -7.13 -9.10 2.84
N VAL A 58 -6.04 -8.51 3.32
CA VAL A 58 -4.72 -9.18 3.36
C VAL A 58 -4.77 -10.38 4.29
N ARG A 59 -5.32 -10.21 5.49
CA ARG A 59 -5.49 -11.32 6.46
C ARG A 59 -6.35 -12.45 5.89
N ALA A 60 -7.41 -12.12 5.15
CA ALA A 60 -8.26 -13.13 4.50
C ALA A 60 -7.43 -14.01 3.56
N VAL A 61 -6.63 -13.38 2.68
CA VAL A 61 -5.75 -14.12 1.74
C VAL A 61 -4.69 -14.94 2.48
N GLU A 62 -4.08 -14.39 3.53
CA GLU A 62 -3.10 -15.12 4.37
C GLU A 62 -3.70 -16.38 5.01
N LEU A 63 -5.00 -16.37 5.30
CA LEU A 63 -5.75 -17.50 5.84
C LEU A 63 -6.37 -18.41 4.76
N GLY A 64 -6.06 -18.15 3.48
CA GLY A 64 -6.56 -18.95 2.36
C GLY A 64 -8.05 -18.71 2.04
N ALA A 65 -8.60 -17.58 2.47
CA ALA A 65 -9.99 -17.20 2.24
C ALA A 65 -10.11 -16.07 1.21
N GLY A 66 -11.35 -15.85 0.78
CA GLY A 66 -11.68 -14.85 -0.22
C GLY A 66 -11.42 -15.33 -1.66
N PRO A 67 -11.80 -14.51 -2.65
CA PRO A 67 -11.76 -14.90 -4.05
C PRO A 67 -10.33 -14.88 -4.62
N PRO A 68 -10.01 -15.69 -5.65
CA PRO A 68 -8.67 -15.77 -6.23
C PRO A 68 -8.09 -14.43 -6.69
N TRP A 69 -8.94 -13.54 -7.21
CA TRP A 69 -8.54 -12.20 -7.66
C TRP A 69 -8.15 -11.26 -6.52
N LEU A 70 -8.43 -11.60 -5.26
CA LEU A 70 -8.20 -10.74 -4.10
C LEU A 70 -6.71 -10.45 -3.90
N VAL A 71 -5.84 -11.39 -4.30
CA VAL A 71 -4.39 -11.20 -4.25
C VAL A 71 -3.99 -9.91 -4.96
N ASN A 72 -4.38 -9.76 -6.22
CA ASN A 72 -4.03 -8.60 -7.03
C ASN A 72 -4.71 -7.32 -6.53
N ASN A 73 -5.98 -7.41 -6.13
CA ASN A 73 -6.72 -6.26 -5.60
C ASN A 73 -6.11 -5.71 -4.30
N ASN A 74 -5.56 -6.57 -3.44
CA ASN A 74 -4.87 -6.13 -2.22
C ASN A 74 -3.60 -5.34 -2.55
N ALA A 75 -2.80 -5.79 -3.52
CA ALA A 75 -1.61 -5.05 -3.95
C ALA A 75 -1.98 -3.67 -4.52
N ASP A 76 -3.05 -3.58 -5.33
CA ASP A 76 -3.52 -2.31 -5.89
C ASP A 76 -4.09 -1.38 -4.82
N LEU A 77 -4.82 -1.92 -3.85
CA LEU A 77 -5.34 -1.16 -2.72
C LEU A 77 -4.20 -0.58 -1.86
N LEU A 78 -3.19 -1.39 -1.53
CA LEU A 78 -2.00 -0.94 -0.82
C LEU A 78 -1.24 0.13 -1.61
N GLY A 79 -1.12 -0.03 -2.93
CA GLY A 79 -0.53 0.98 -3.82
C GLY A 79 -1.29 2.31 -3.77
N ARG A 80 -2.63 2.27 -3.88
CA ARG A 80 -3.48 3.49 -3.78
C ARG A 80 -3.41 4.18 -2.42
N LEU A 81 -3.10 3.43 -1.36
CA LEU A 81 -2.86 3.95 -0.01
C LEU A 81 -1.44 4.51 0.18
N GLY A 82 -0.61 4.54 -0.86
CA GLY A 82 0.79 4.97 -0.77
C GLY A 82 1.69 3.96 -0.06
N GLN A 83 1.21 2.74 0.17
CA GLN A 83 1.90 1.69 0.93
C GLN A 83 2.63 0.71 0.00
N GLN A 84 3.40 1.24 -0.96
CA GLN A 84 4.10 0.47 -2.00
C GLN A 84 4.98 -0.65 -1.41
N ASP A 85 5.76 -0.36 -0.37
CA ASP A 85 6.61 -1.36 0.28
C ASP A 85 5.80 -2.51 0.91
N ARG A 86 4.62 -2.20 1.46
CA ARG A 86 3.71 -3.22 1.99
C ARG A 86 3.14 -4.06 0.85
N ALA A 87 2.78 -3.44 -0.28
CA ALA A 87 2.30 -4.14 -1.47
C ALA A 87 3.35 -5.12 -2.00
N ILE A 88 4.62 -4.69 -2.09
CA ILE A 88 5.74 -5.53 -2.54
C ILE A 88 5.93 -6.72 -1.59
N ARG A 89 6.04 -6.48 -0.27
CA ARG A 89 6.22 -7.56 0.72
C ARG A 89 5.06 -8.56 0.69
N TYR A 90 3.84 -8.07 0.54
CA TYR A 90 2.65 -8.91 0.43
C TYR A 90 2.71 -9.83 -0.81
N LEU A 91 3.09 -9.30 -1.97
CA LEU A 91 3.24 -10.10 -3.19
C LEU A 91 4.42 -11.09 -3.08
N GLU A 92 5.51 -10.71 -2.42
CA GLU A 92 6.65 -11.60 -2.16
C GLU A 92 6.25 -12.79 -1.26
N GLN A 93 5.46 -12.53 -0.21
CA GLN A 93 4.91 -13.59 0.64
C GLN A 93 4.01 -14.53 -0.15
N ARG A 94 3.13 -13.99 -1.01
CA ARG A 94 2.29 -14.81 -1.89
C ARG A 94 3.14 -15.64 -2.86
N LEU A 95 4.17 -15.06 -3.46
CA LEU A 95 5.09 -15.72 -4.39
C LEU A 95 5.80 -16.90 -3.71
N TYR A 96 6.17 -16.77 -2.44
CA TYR A 96 6.78 -17.85 -1.67
C TYR A 96 5.82 -19.03 -1.46
N ALA A 97 4.52 -18.75 -1.31
CA ALA A 97 3.47 -19.76 -1.14
C ALA A 97 2.90 -20.30 -2.47
N ALA A 98 3.15 -19.62 -3.59
CA ALA A 98 2.62 -19.99 -4.90
C ALA A 98 3.34 -21.23 -5.45
N SER A 99 2.55 -22.26 -5.77
CA SER A 99 3.02 -23.51 -6.38
C SER A 99 2.79 -23.59 -7.89
N ASP A 100 1.89 -22.74 -8.41
CA ASP A 100 1.56 -22.65 -9.82
C ASP A 100 2.52 -21.70 -10.55
N GLU A 101 3.07 -22.12 -11.68
CA GLU A 101 4.12 -21.35 -12.37
C GLU A 101 3.56 -20.10 -13.07
N ASP A 102 2.30 -20.14 -13.53
CA ASP A 102 1.66 -18.98 -14.16
C ASP A 102 1.39 -17.89 -13.11
N GLU A 103 0.90 -18.27 -11.93
CA GLU A 103 0.75 -17.36 -10.79
C GLU A 103 2.11 -16.75 -10.39
N ARG A 104 3.17 -17.55 -10.32
CA ARG A 104 4.52 -17.07 -9.98
C ARG A 104 5.02 -16.04 -11.00
N ALA A 105 4.81 -16.29 -12.29
CA ALA A 105 5.19 -15.36 -13.36
C ALA A 105 4.43 -14.03 -13.24
N GLU A 106 3.11 -14.08 -12.98
CA GLU A 106 2.30 -12.87 -12.77
C GLU A 106 2.80 -12.05 -11.57
N LEU A 107 3.06 -12.72 -10.44
CA LEU A 107 3.56 -12.07 -9.23
C LEU A 107 4.93 -11.42 -9.46
N HIS A 108 5.83 -12.08 -10.19
CA HIS A 108 7.14 -11.52 -10.55
C HIS A 108 7.02 -10.23 -11.37
N VAL A 109 6.16 -10.22 -12.40
CA VAL A 109 5.93 -9.03 -13.23
C VAL A 109 5.41 -7.87 -12.38
N ARG A 110 4.48 -8.14 -11.45
CA ARG A 110 3.86 -7.11 -10.63
C ARG A 110 4.82 -6.54 -9.58
N ILE A 111 5.63 -7.39 -8.95
CA ILE A 111 6.70 -6.96 -8.03
C ILE A 111 7.70 -6.07 -8.76
N ALA A 112 8.12 -6.46 -9.97
CA ALA A 112 9.05 -5.66 -10.77
C ALA A 112 8.46 -4.29 -11.13
N ALA A 113 7.19 -4.24 -11.53
CA ALA A 113 6.50 -2.98 -11.84
C ALA A 113 6.44 -2.04 -10.62
N LEU A 114 6.11 -2.57 -9.43
CA LEU A 114 6.07 -1.77 -8.20
C LEU A 114 7.46 -1.25 -7.81
N ARG A 115 8.50 -2.09 -7.88
CA ARG A 115 9.88 -1.69 -7.56
C ARG A 115 10.39 -0.62 -8.51
N GLY A 116 10.12 -0.74 -9.82
CA GLY A 116 10.48 0.29 -10.79
C GLY A 116 9.83 1.65 -10.48
N GLY A 117 8.58 1.64 -10.00
CA GLY A 117 7.91 2.85 -9.52
C GLY A 117 8.55 3.44 -8.26
N VAL A 118 8.92 2.60 -7.28
CA VAL A 118 9.62 3.03 -6.05
C VAL A 118 10.97 3.67 -6.39
N GLU A 119 11.76 3.02 -7.25
CA GLU A 119 13.08 3.51 -7.66
C GLU A 119 12.99 4.88 -8.35
N ALA A 120 12.03 5.06 -9.26
CA ALA A 120 11.79 6.35 -9.90
C ALA A 120 11.44 7.44 -8.88
N ALA A 121 10.56 7.15 -7.92
CA ALA A 121 10.17 8.10 -6.87
C ALA A 121 11.35 8.49 -5.96
N LEU A 122 12.25 7.55 -5.64
CA LEU A 122 13.46 7.83 -4.85
C LEU A 122 14.43 8.74 -5.61
N ILE A 123 14.63 8.50 -6.91
CA ILE A 123 15.47 9.35 -7.76
C ILE A 123 14.92 10.78 -7.79
N GLU A 124 13.60 10.95 -7.97
CA GLU A 124 12.97 12.27 -7.97
C GLU A 124 13.08 12.99 -6.62
N ALA A 125 12.89 12.26 -5.52
CA ALA A 125 13.00 12.81 -4.17
C ALA A 125 14.44 13.27 -3.86
N GLU A 126 15.44 12.47 -4.26
CA GLU A 126 16.85 12.81 -4.07
C GLU A 126 17.26 14.00 -4.94
N ALA A 127 16.82 14.05 -6.20
CA ALA A 127 17.04 15.21 -7.06
C ALA A 127 16.48 16.51 -6.44
N ARG A 128 15.26 16.44 -5.87
CA ARG A 128 14.66 17.58 -5.16
C ARG A 128 15.46 17.99 -3.93
N ARG A 129 15.89 17.02 -3.11
CA ARG A 129 16.70 17.27 -1.92
C ARG A 129 18.03 17.95 -2.28
N ILE A 130 18.70 17.49 -3.33
CA ILE A 130 19.95 18.08 -3.85
C ILE A 130 19.69 19.53 -4.28
N GLU A 131 18.62 19.77 -5.02
CA GLU A 131 18.28 21.12 -5.50
C GLU A 131 17.95 22.07 -4.34
N GLU A 132 17.19 21.63 -3.34
CA GLU A 132 16.90 22.41 -2.13
C GLU A 132 18.19 22.75 -1.34
N ALA A 133 19.09 21.78 -1.21
CA ALA A 133 20.38 21.99 -0.55
C ALA A 133 21.26 22.97 -1.35
N ARG A 134 21.26 22.87 -2.68
CA ARG A 134 21.96 23.80 -3.58
C ARG A 134 21.44 25.22 -3.42
N VAL A 135 20.14 25.42 -3.56
CA VAL A 135 19.50 26.74 -3.43
C VAL A 135 19.81 27.38 -2.09
N ARG A 136 19.84 26.58 -1.01
CA ARG A 136 20.16 27.05 0.35
C ARG A 136 21.63 27.42 0.53
N ALA A 137 22.56 26.59 0.06
CA ALA A 137 23.99 26.75 0.37
C ALA A 137 24.79 27.47 -0.72
N PHE A 138 24.47 27.21 -1.99
CA PHE A 138 25.20 27.70 -3.16
C PHE A 138 24.25 28.03 -4.32
N PRO A 139 23.34 29.02 -4.17
CA PRO A 139 22.31 29.31 -5.18
C PRO A 139 22.87 29.72 -6.55
N TYR A 140 24.13 30.15 -6.59
CA TYR A 140 24.86 30.56 -7.79
C TYR A 140 25.57 29.40 -8.52
N LEU A 141 25.71 28.23 -7.90
CA LEU A 141 26.22 27.04 -8.60
C LEU A 141 25.08 26.38 -9.37
N SER A 142 25.37 25.82 -10.53
CA SER A 142 24.49 24.85 -11.17
C SER A 142 24.37 23.57 -10.34
N THR A 143 23.34 22.76 -10.59
CA THR A 143 23.14 21.49 -9.89
C THR A 143 24.33 20.55 -10.07
N ASP A 144 24.90 20.47 -11.27
CA ASP A 144 26.07 19.63 -11.56
C ASP A 144 27.32 20.09 -10.80
N GLU A 145 27.56 21.40 -10.73
CA GLU A 145 28.66 21.96 -9.93
C GLU A 145 28.47 21.69 -8.44
N PHE A 146 27.23 21.80 -7.94
CA PHE A 146 26.92 21.52 -6.55
C PHE A 146 27.08 20.04 -6.18
N ILE A 147 26.78 19.11 -7.09
CA ILE A 147 27.02 17.67 -6.87
C ILE A 147 28.51 17.40 -6.60
N VAL A 148 29.41 18.09 -7.31
CA VAL A 148 30.87 17.94 -7.12
C VAL A 148 31.35 18.59 -5.83
N VAL A 149 30.80 19.76 -5.48
CA VAL A 149 31.19 20.50 -4.27
C VAL A 149 30.65 19.85 -2.99
N GLY A 150 29.44 19.28 -3.06
CA GLY A 150 28.74 18.67 -1.95
C GLY A 150 28.14 19.68 -0.95
N GLU A 151 27.29 19.17 -0.05
CA GLU A 151 26.72 19.97 1.03
C GLU A 151 27.81 20.23 2.10
N ARG A 152 28.07 21.51 2.42
CA ARG A 152 28.98 21.86 3.52
C ARG A 152 28.35 21.45 4.85
N ARG A 153 28.92 20.44 5.51
CA ARG A 153 28.72 20.21 6.94
C ARG A 153 29.53 21.25 7.70
N TYR A 154 28.83 22.17 8.36
CA TYR A 154 29.45 22.95 9.43
C TYR A 154 29.30 22.12 10.70
N ASP A 155 30.42 21.55 11.14
CA ASP A 155 30.54 20.89 12.46
C ASP A 155 30.63 21.94 13.57
#